data_AF-A0A8J3LC85-F1
#
_entry.id   AF-A0A8J3LC85-F1
#
_cell.length_a   1.000
_cell.length_b   1.000
_cell.length_c   1.000
_cell.angle_alpha   90.00
_cell.angle_beta   90.00
_cell.angle_gamma   90.00
#
_symmetry.space_group_name_H-M   'P 1'
#
loop_
_entity.id
_entity.type
_entity.pdbx_description
1 polymer ?
#
loop_
_entity_poly.entity_id
_entity_poly.type
_entity_poly.pdbx_seq_one_letter_code
_entity_poly.pdbx_strand_id
1 'polypeptide(L)'
;MDALGRLFDVVVGSAPADSVAAAITGNRVHLQNAGGVTILVLTDGGSTDILDVDVQQATAATGGSIIDLDVVTKYYLKEATTFAGSETWSKVTQAAASEITNAGSASKQTLVVIEVDAAQLSDGYEWISLNVPDQGSNGTKYTAVLYLLRDLHVQRAPQNLRNPQA
;
A
#
# COMPACT_ATOMS: atom_id res chain seq x y z
N MET A 1 -26.82 -3.71 3.47
CA MET A 1 -25.55 -3.13 3.96
C MET A 1 -24.65 -2.98 2.77
N ASP A 2 -24.04 -1.81 2.61
CA ASP A 2 -23.19 -1.47 1.46
C ASP A 2 -21.91 -2.32 1.44
N ALA A 3 -21.09 -2.19 0.40
CA ALA A 3 -19.81 -2.90 0.34
C ALA A 3 -18.84 -2.40 1.42
N LEU A 4 -18.76 -1.08 1.61
CA LEU A 4 -18.03 -0.47 2.72
C LEU A 4 -18.66 -0.92 4.06
N GLY A 5 -17.82 -1.40 4.97
CA GLY A 5 -18.24 -1.95 6.26
C GLY A 5 -18.73 -3.39 6.24
N ARG A 6 -19.09 -3.94 5.07
CA ARG A 6 -19.45 -5.36 4.90
C ARG A 6 -18.30 -6.20 4.34
N LEU A 7 -17.67 -5.69 3.28
CA LEU A 7 -16.65 -6.40 2.51
C LEU A 7 -15.27 -5.81 2.76
N PHE A 8 -15.19 -4.50 2.89
CA PHE A 8 -13.94 -3.80 3.13
C PHE A 8 -14.09 -2.54 3.98
N ASP A 9 -12.99 -2.09 4.55
CA ASP A 9 -12.77 -0.74 5.07
C ASP A 9 -11.67 -0.06 4.25
N VAL A 10 -11.62 1.27 4.20
CA VAL A 10 -10.62 2.05 3.46
C VAL A 10 -9.89 2.99 4.40
N VAL A 11 -8.56 2.91 4.40
CA VAL A 11 -7.70 3.75 5.24
C VAL A 11 -6.64 4.44 4.38
N VAL A 12 -6.32 5.68 4.70
CA VAL A 12 -5.24 6.42 4.06
C VAL A 12 -3.91 5.96 4.67
N GLY A 13 -3.09 5.28 3.87
CA GLY A 13 -1.70 4.99 4.21
C GLY A 13 -0.85 6.25 4.12
N SER A 14 -1.00 7.01 3.03
CA SER A 14 -0.46 8.35 2.91
C SER A 14 -1.35 9.17 1.99
N ALA A 15 -1.60 10.43 2.38
CA ALA A 15 -2.13 11.42 1.46
C ALA A 15 -1.12 11.63 0.30
N PRO A 16 -1.57 12.14 -0.86
CA PRO A 16 -0.65 12.45 -1.97
C PRO A 16 0.48 13.37 -1.51
N ALA A 17 1.72 12.93 -1.69
CA ALA A 17 2.93 13.68 -1.36
C ALA A 17 4.01 13.42 -2.42
N ASP A 18 4.91 14.38 -2.62
CA ASP A 18 5.99 14.24 -3.59
C ASP A 18 7.09 13.31 -3.05
N SER A 19 7.16 12.09 -3.58
CA SER A 19 8.12 11.07 -3.15
C SER A 19 9.54 11.32 -3.66
N VAL A 20 9.75 12.33 -4.52
CA VAL A 20 11.08 12.81 -4.94
C VAL A 20 11.59 13.91 -4.01
N ALA A 21 10.69 14.59 -3.28
CA ALA A 21 11.07 15.63 -2.34
C ALA A 21 11.48 15.06 -0.96
N ALA A 22 10.89 13.92 -0.57
CA ALA A 22 11.22 13.18 0.63
C ALA A 22 10.61 11.77 0.60
N ALA A 23 11.17 10.87 1.39
CA ALA A 23 10.54 9.58 1.68
C ALA A 23 9.16 9.76 2.32
N ILE A 24 8.23 8.87 1.98
CA ILE A 24 6.88 8.80 2.55
C ILE A 24 6.83 7.63 3.53
N THR A 25 6.58 7.94 4.79
CA THR A 25 6.28 6.91 5.80
C THR A 25 4.78 6.65 5.83
N GLY A 26 4.38 5.42 5.52
CA GLY A 26 2.97 5.03 5.55
C GLY A 26 2.44 4.96 6.98
N ASN A 27 1.20 5.41 7.17
CA ASN A 27 0.48 5.14 8.39
C ASN A 27 0.36 3.63 8.61
N ARG A 28 0.41 3.22 9.87
CA ARG A 28 0.20 1.83 10.26
C ARG A 28 -1.28 1.51 10.36
N VAL A 29 -1.68 0.33 9.91
CA VAL A 29 -3.04 -0.19 10.05
C VAL A 29 -3.04 -1.55 10.71
N HIS A 30 -3.95 -1.73 11.66
CA HIS A 30 -4.11 -2.96 12.42
C HIS A 30 -4.93 -4.00 11.66
N LEU A 31 -4.45 -5.25 11.60
CA LEU A 31 -5.13 -6.32 10.88
C LEU A 31 -6.02 -7.22 11.74
N GLN A 32 -6.13 -7.01 13.06
CA GLN A 32 -6.92 -7.88 13.95
C GLN A 32 -8.40 -8.07 13.54
N ASN A 33 -9.00 -7.08 12.87
CA ASN A 33 -10.41 -7.13 12.43
C ASN A 33 -10.58 -7.48 10.94
N ALA A 34 -9.52 -7.92 10.26
CA ALA A 34 -9.52 -8.19 8.83
C ALA A 34 -8.73 -9.47 8.52
N GLY A 35 -9.14 -10.22 7.49
CA GLY A 35 -8.37 -11.37 7.01
C GLY A 35 -7.11 -10.96 6.23
N GLY A 36 -7.07 -9.72 5.73
CA GLY A 36 -5.92 -9.17 5.02
C GLY A 36 -6.13 -7.73 4.57
N VAL A 37 -5.15 -7.21 3.83
CA VAL A 37 -5.17 -5.87 3.24
C VAL A 37 -4.76 -5.93 1.77
N THR A 38 -5.52 -5.22 0.94
CA THR A 38 -5.09 -4.81 -0.40
C THR A 38 -4.47 -3.42 -0.29
N ILE A 39 -3.18 -3.30 -0.58
CA ILE A 39 -2.45 -2.02 -0.59
C ILE A 39 -2.46 -1.50 -2.02
N LEU A 40 -2.98 -0.28 -2.21
CA LEU A 40 -3.04 0.43 -3.49
C LEU A 40 -2.09 1.63 -3.44
N VAL A 41 -1.11 1.65 -4.33
CA VAL A 41 -0.22 2.79 -4.53
C VAL A 41 -0.55 3.43 -5.87
N LEU A 42 -0.82 4.74 -5.85
CA LEU A 42 -1.01 5.56 -7.04
C LEU A 42 0.12 6.58 -7.11
N THR A 43 0.76 6.66 -8.27
CA THR A 43 1.73 7.71 -8.59
C THR A 43 1.32 8.45 -9.84
N ASP A 44 1.65 9.74 -9.91
CA ASP A 44 1.66 10.44 -11.19
C ASP A 44 2.91 10.09 -12.02
N GLY A 45 2.95 10.59 -13.24
CA GLY A 45 4.18 10.67 -14.03
C GLY A 45 4.76 12.08 -13.94
N GLY A 46 6.00 12.27 -14.40
CA GLY A 46 6.63 13.60 -14.43
C GLY A 46 8.03 13.63 -13.83
N SER A 47 8.45 12.53 -13.23
CA SER A 47 9.82 12.30 -12.78
C SER A 47 10.58 11.39 -13.77
N THR A 48 11.91 11.33 -13.64
CA THR A 48 12.73 10.27 -14.25
C THR A 48 12.99 9.09 -13.31
N ASP A 49 12.49 9.19 -12.08
CA ASP A 49 12.65 8.19 -11.02
C ASP A 49 11.48 7.19 -11.06
N ILE A 50 11.80 5.90 -10.94
CA ILE A 50 10.85 4.79 -11.03
C ILE A 50 10.39 4.43 -9.62
N LEU A 51 9.11 4.05 -9.44
CA LEU A 51 8.55 3.79 -8.13
C LEU A 51 9.23 2.60 -7.44
N ASP A 52 9.77 2.86 -6.25
CA ASP A 52 10.13 1.87 -5.25
C ASP A 52 9.16 1.93 -4.06
N VAL A 53 8.86 0.79 -3.44
CA VAL A 53 8.06 0.70 -2.22
C VAL A 53 8.59 -0.39 -1.29
N ASP A 54 8.27 -0.27 0.00
CA ASP A 54 8.68 -1.21 1.05
C ASP A 54 7.50 -1.51 1.98
N VAL A 55 7.14 -2.80 2.12
CA VAL A 55 6.09 -3.28 3.00
C VAL A 55 6.68 -3.72 4.34
N GLN A 56 6.25 -3.07 5.41
CA GLN A 56 6.72 -3.32 6.77
C GLN A 56 5.60 -3.77 7.70
N GLN A 57 5.99 -4.48 8.75
CA GLN A 57 5.12 -4.86 9.86
C GLN A 57 5.59 -4.20 11.16
N ALA A 58 4.67 -3.91 12.07
CA ALA A 58 4.97 -3.34 13.37
C ALA A 58 4.20 -3.99 14.53
N THR A 59 4.75 -3.86 15.74
CA THR A 59 4.15 -4.39 16.97
C THR A 59 3.21 -3.40 17.68
N ALA A 60 3.09 -2.16 17.18
CA ALA A 60 2.24 -1.13 17.76
C ALA A 60 1.81 -0.08 16.71
N ALA A 61 0.73 0.65 17.00
CA ALA A 61 0.25 1.78 16.19
C ALA A 61 1.29 2.91 16.05
N THR A 62 2.07 3.14 17.11
CA THR A 62 3.15 4.13 17.19
C THR A 62 4.28 3.58 18.07
N GLY A 63 5.53 3.92 17.78
CA GLY A 63 6.68 3.34 18.48
C GLY A 63 6.82 1.84 18.15
N GLY A 64 7.15 1.00 19.14
CA GLY A 64 7.30 -0.45 18.95
C GLY A 64 8.45 -0.85 18.02
N SER A 65 8.49 -2.14 17.69
CA SER A 65 9.43 -2.67 16.70
C SER A 65 8.80 -2.57 15.31
N ILE A 66 9.62 -2.24 14.31
CA ILE A 66 9.29 -2.27 12.89
C ILE A 66 10.32 -3.17 12.22
N ILE A 67 9.84 -4.08 11.38
CA ILE A 67 10.69 -4.88 10.51
C ILE A 67 10.04 -5.01 9.14
N ASP A 68 10.85 -5.36 8.16
CA ASP A 68 10.42 -5.66 6.81
C ASP A 68 9.52 -6.92 6.81
N LEU A 69 8.51 -6.92 5.93
CA LEU A 69 7.59 -8.04 5.77
C LEU A 69 7.85 -8.75 4.43
N ASP A 70 8.78 -9.71 4.46
CA ASP A 70 9.27 -10.44 3.28
C ASP A 70 8.31 -11.50 2.74
N VAL A 71 7.11 -11.06 2.31
CA VAL A 71 6.02 -11.96 1.90
C VAL A 71 5.49 -11.64 0.50
N VAL A 72 5.93 -10.54 -0.10
CA VAL A 72 5.50 -10.11 -1.43
C VAL A 72 6.21 -10.95 -2.48
N THR A 73 5.49 -11.93 -3.03
CA THR A 73 5.95 -12.78 -4.14
C THR A 73 5.33 -12.39 -5.48
N LYS A 74 4.29 -11.55 -5.43
CA LYS A 74 3.57 -11.05 -6.59
C LYS A 74 2.93 -9.70 -6.27
N TYR A 75 2.79 -8.89 -7.30
CA TYR A 75 2.00 -7.66 -7.28
C TYR A 75 1.37 -7.45 -8.65
N TYR A 76 0.40 -6.53 -8.70
CA TYR A 76 -0.25 -6.15 -9.94
C TYR A 76 0.07 -4.69 -10.27
N LEU A 77 0.32 -4.46 -11.55
CA LEU A 77 0.83 -3.20 -12.08
C LEU A 77 -0.03 -2.81 -13.29
N LYS A 78 -0.40 -1.54 -13.37
CA LYS A 78 -0.79 -0.91 -14.64
C LYS A 78 -0.27 0.52 -14.69
N GLU A 79 -0.02 1.00 -15.90
CA GLU A 79 0.56 2.32 -16.14
C GLU A 79 0.03 2.94 -17.44
N ALA A 80 -0.04 4.26 -17.47
CA ALA A 80 -0.40 5.05 -18.64
C ALA A 80 0.17 6.46 -18.55
N THR A 81 0.34 7.15 -19.68
CA THR A 81 0.62 8.60 -19.66
C THR A 81 -0.49 9.36 -18.93
N THR A 82 -1.74 8.92 -19.11
CA THR A 82 -2.90 9.36 -18.34
C THR A 82 -3.88 8.19 -18.28
N PHE A 83 -4.33 7.80 -17.10
CA PHE A 83 -5.33 6.73 -16.97
C PHE A 83 -6.64 7.14 -17.63
N ALA A 84 -7.10 6.31 -18.58
CA ALA A 84 -8.38 6.47 -19.27
C ALA A 84 -9.41 5.39 -18.88
N GLY A 85 -9.02 4.42 -18.04
CA GLY A 85 -9.89 3.32 -17.61
C GLY A 85 -9.90 2.13 -18.57
N SER A 86 -9.08 2.16 -19.62
CA SER A 86 -8.91 1.07 -20.59
C SER A 86 -7.66 0.20 -20.33
N GLU A 87 -6.85 0.56 -19.33
CA GLU A 87 -5.58 -0.08 -19.06
C GLU A 87 -5.77 -1.48 -18.43
N THR A 88 -4.96 -2.43 -18.89
CA THR A 88 -4.96 -3.80 -18.38
C THR A 88 -3.96 -3.96 -17.25
N TRP A 89 -4.33 -4.72 -16.22
CA TRP A 89 -3.41 -5.13 -15.16
C TRP A 89 -2.43 -6.19 -15.66
N SER A 90 -1.16 -5.98 -15.36
CA SER A 90 -0.10 -6.98 -15.48
C SER A 90 0.18 -7.58 -14.11
N LYS A 91 0.48 -8.88 -14.06
CA LYS A 91 1.00 -9.54 -12.87
C LYS A 91 2.52 -9.57 -12.95
N VAL A 92 3.19 -9.11 -11.91
CA VAL A 92 4.64 -9.25 -11.74
C VAL A 92 4.91 -10.22 -10.59
N THR A 93 5.97 -11.01 -10.71
CA THR A 93 6.38 -11.99 -9.69
C THR A 93 7.83 -11.76 -9.32
N GLN A 94 8.15 -11.97 -8.05
CA GLN A 94 9.51 -11.85 -7.50
C GLN A 94 9.75 -12.94 -6.45
N ALA A 95 11.00 -13.11 -6.02
CA ALA A 95 11.29 -13.82 -4.78
C ALA A 95 10.61 -13.08 -3.61
N ALA A 96 10.24 -13.81 -2.56
CA ALA A 96 9.61 -13.19 -1.39
C ALA A 96 10.52 -12.08 -0.84
N ALA A 97 10.00 -10.87 -0.81
CA ALA A 97 10.66 -9.68 -0.30
C ALA A 97 9.60 -8.69 0.21
N SER A 98 10.03 -7.71 0.98
CA SER A 98 9.21 -6.57 1.40
C SER A 98 9.20 -5.49 0.33
N GLU A 99 10.30 -5.34 -0.40
CA GLU A 99 10.49 -4.30 -1.39
C GLU A 99 9.98 -4.70 -2.76
N ILE A 100 9.39 -3.72 -3.45
CA ILE A 100 9.21 -3.76 -4.90
C ILE A 100 10.04 -2.61 -5.44
N THR A 101 10.98 -2.94 -6.32
CA THR A 101 11.86 -1.95 -6.95
C THR A 101 11.54 -1.78 -8.43
N ASN A 102 11.74 -0.57 -8.93
CA ASN A 102 11.55 -0.18 -10.32
C ASN A 102 10.15 -0.58 -10.87
N ALA A 103 9.10 -0.32 -10.09
CA ALA A 103 7.72 -0.59 -10.51
C ALA A 103 7.23 0.42 -11.55
N GLY A 104 6.92 -0.09 -12.74
CA GLY A 104 6.36 0.70 -13.84
C GLY A 104 7.42 1.58 -14.53
N SER A 105 6.99 2.74 -15.01
CA SER A 105 7.81 3.69 -15.76
C SER A 105 7.80 5.05 -15.07
N ALA A 106 8.95 5.72 -15.03
CA ALA A 106 9.06 7.04 -14.41
C ALA A 106 8.15 8.11 -15.04
N SER A 107 7.98 8.07 -16.36
CA SER A 107 7.22 9.07 -17.12
C SER A 107 5.71 8.84 -17.17
N LYS A 108 5.20 7.80 -16.50
CA LYS A 108 3.78 7.41 -16.54
C LYS A 108 3.16 7.43 -15.16
N GLN A 109 1.85 7.69 -15.12
CA GLN A 109 1.04 7.37 -13.96
C GLN A 109 1.08 5.87 -13.75
N THR A 110 1.32 5.45 -12.50
CA THR A 110 1.47 4.03 -12.16
C THR A 110 0.54 3.68 -11.02
N LEU A 111 -0.15 2.55 -11.16
CA LEU A 111 -0.93 1.90 -10.11
C LEU A 111 -0.28 0.57 -9.77
N VAL A 112 0.07 0.39 -8.49
CA VAL A 112 0.58 -0.87 -7.93
C VAL A 112 -0.41 -1.38 -6.90
N VAL A 113 -0.71 -2.68 -6.96
CA VAL A 113 -1.54 -3.39 -5.99
C VAL A 113 -0.76 -4.54 -5.38
N ILE A 114 -0.71 -4.56 -4.05
CA ILE A 114 -0.07 -5.59 -3.24
C ILE A 114 -1.15 -6.21 -2.35
N GLU A 115 -1.14 -7.52 -2.21
CA GLU A 115 -2.08 -8.27 -1.38
C GLU A 115 -1.30 -8.91 -0.23
N VAL A 116 -1.69 -8.64 1.01
CA VAL A 116 -1.09 -9.24 2.21
C VAL A 116 -2.20 -9.82 3.07
N ASP A 117 -2.10 -11.11 3.39
CA ASP A 117 -2.99 -11.77 4.35
C ASP A 117 -2.48 -11.53 5.77
N ALA A 118 -3.39 -11.34 6.73
CA ALA A 118 -3.04 -11.11 8.12
C ALA A 118 -2.25 -12.29 8.73
N ALA A 119 -2.49 -13.51 8.23
CA ALA A 119 -1.76 -14.72 8.62
C ALA A 119 -0.29 -14.74 8.17
N GLN A 120 0.13 -13.81 7.31
CA GLN A 120 1.53 -13.67 6.88
C GLN A 120 2.35 -12.78 7.82
N LEU A 121 1.71 -12.06 8.76
CA LEU A 121 2.42 -11.32 9.78
C LEU A 121 3.16 -12.28 10.71
N SER A 122 4.33 -11.85 11.17
CA SER A 122 5.14 -12.60 12.13
C SER A 122 4.51 -12.55 13.53
N ASP A 123 4.83 -13.53 14.38
CA ASP A 123 4.32 -13.58 15.75
C ASP A 123 4.62 -12.28 16.52
N GLY A 124 3.59 -11.70 17.12
CA GLY A 124 3.67 -10.44 17.87
C GLY A 124 3.56 -9.16 17.01
N TYR A 125 3.44 -9.29 15.70
CA TYR A 125 3.17 -8.18 14.78
C TYR A 125 1.69 -8.18 14.39
N GLU A 126 1.05 -7.02 14.55
CA GLU A 126 -0.39 -6.88 14.29
C GLU A 126 -0.70 -5.71 13.35
N TRP A 127 0.33 -4.94 12.99
CA TRP A 127 0.25 -3.71 12.20
C TRP A 127 1.05 -3.86 10.92
N ILE A 128 0.55 -3.24 9.84
CA ILE A 128 1.24 -3.16 8.54
C ILE A 128 1.31 -1.72 8.07
N SER A 129 2.38 -1.38 7.36
CA SER A 129 2.55 -0.10 6.67
C SER A 129 3.29 -0.30 5.35
N LEU A 130 3.05 0.58 4.37
CA LEU A 130 3.85 0.69 3.16
C LEU A 130 4.56 2.04 3.14
N ASN A 131 5.88 1.99 3.04
CA ASN A 131 6.72 3.16 2.84
C ASN A 131 7.07 3.31 1.36
N VAL A 132 7.33 4.55 0.97
CA VAL A 132 7.90 4.90 -0.33
C VAL A 132 9.23 5.56 0.01
N PRO A 133 10.40 4.95 -0.31
CA PRO A 133 11.67 5.62 -0.11
C PRO A 133 11.74 6.92 -0.92
N ASP A 134 12.70 7.76 -0.57
CA ASP A 134 13.05 8.91 -1.40
C ASP A 134 13.48 8.39 -2.78
N GLN A 135 12.70 8.75 -3.80
CA GLN A 135 12.84 8.21 -5.15
C GLN A 135 14.01 8.82 -5.90
N GLY A 136 14.53 9.97 -5.46
CA GLY A 136 15.64 10.62 -6.13
C GLY A 136 15.56 12.13 -6.09
N SER A 137 15.99 12.79 -7.17
CA SER A 137 16.09 14.26 -7.20
C SER A 137 15.63 14.87 -8.53
N ASN A 138 14.98 14.08 -9.39
CA ASN A 138 14.65 14.50 -10.75
C ASN A 138 13.14 14.65 -10.96
N GLY A 139 12.67 15.91 -10.94
CA GLY A 139 11.27 16.24 -11.17
C GLY A 139 10.43 16.11 -9.91
N THR A 140 9.16 15.76 -10.09
CA THR A 140 8.21 15.52 -9.00
C THR A 140 7.46 14.22 -9.27
N LYS A 141 7.17 13.48 -8.21
CA LYS A 141 6.33 12.28 -8.30
C LYS A 141 5.37 12.21 -7.13
N TYR A 142 4.15 12.69 -7.32
CA TYR A 142 3.11 12.62 -6.30
C TYR A 142 2.63 11.19 -6.13
N THR A 143 2.83 10.66 -4.94
CA THR A 143 2.50 9.30 -4.55
C THR A 143 1.47 9.29 -3.43
N ALA A 144 0.44 8.46 -3.57
CA ALA A 144 -0.60 8.23 -2.57
C ALA A 144 -0.72 6.73 -2.26
N VAL A 145 -1.04 6.41 -1.01
CA VAL A 145 -1.20 5.02 -0.54
C VAL A 145 -2.56 4.87 0.12
N LEU A 146 -3.34 3.90 -0.35
CA LEU A 146 -4.61 3.50 0.26
C LEU A 146 -4.54 2.04 0.68
N TYR A 147 -5.09 1.74 1.85
CA TYR A 147 -5.30 0.37 2.32
C TYR A 147 -6.78 0.04 2.21
N LEU A 148 -7.09 -1.11 1.61
CA LEU A 148 -8.41 -1.70 1.65
C LEU A 148 -8.35 -2.93 2.54
N LEU A 149 -8.80 -2.79 3.79
CA LEU A 149 -8.89 -3.91 4.72
C LEU A 149 -10.02 -4.82 4.24
N ARG A 150 -9.73 -6.09 3.94
CA ARG A 150 -10.68 -7.04 3.37
C ARG A 150 -10.96 -8.19 4.32
N ASP A 151 -11.99 -8.96 4.01
CA ASP A 151 -12.41 -10.13 4.79
C ASP A 151 -12.67 -9.75 6.25
N LEU A 152 -13.45 -8.66 6.45
CA LEU A 152 -13.73 -8.09 7.76
C LEU A 152 -14.34 -9.15 8.70
N HIS A 153 -13.67 -9.40 9.82
CA HIS A 153 -14.13 -10.35 10.83
C HIS A 153 -15.45 -9.92 11.48
N VAL A 154 -15.73 -8.60 11.50
CA VAL A 154 -16.97 -8.03 12.02
C VAL A 154 -17.50 -6.99 11.04
N GLN A 155 -18.65 -7.30 10.43
CA GLN A 155 -19.35 -6.38 9.54
C GLN A 155 -20.06 -5.27 10.34
N ARG A 156 -19.97 -4.04 9.85
CA ARG A 156 -20.56 -2.85 10.48
C ARG A 156 -21.17 -1.95 9.42
N ALA A 157 -22.15 -1.14 9.82
CA ALA A 157 -22.53 0.01 8.98
C ALA A 157 -21.32 0.96 8.84
N PRO A 158 -21.12 1.66 7.71
CA PRO A 158 -19.96 2.51 7.49
C PRO A 158 -19.69 3.51 8.64
N GLN A 159 -20.74 4.15 9.16
CA GLN A 159 -20.63 5.11 10.27
C GLN A 159 -20.20 4.50 11.61
N ASN A 160 -20.14 3.16 11.70
CA ASN A 160 -19.75 2.41 12.88
C ASN A 160 -18.42 1.66 12.69
N LEU A 161 -17.73 1.86 11.57
CA LEU A 161 -16.38 1.31 11.37
C LEU A 161 -15.44 1.85 12.45
N ARG A 162 -14.58 0.96 12.96
CA ARG A 162 -13.58 1.33 13.98
C ARG A 162 -12.37 1.91 13.26
N ASN A 163 -11.73 2.90 13.87
CA ASN A 163 -10.46 3.42 13.37
C ASN A 163 -9.39 2.30 13.43
N PRO A 164 -8.85 1.83 12.29
CA PRO A 164 -7.83 0.78 12.27
C PRO A 164 -6.42 1.30 12.63
N GLN A 165 -6.29 2.60 12.89
CA GLN A 165 -5.04 3.30 13.23
C GLN A 165 -4.97 3.67 14.72
N ALA A 166 -6.01 3.34 15.50
CA ALA A 166 -6.14 3.69 16.92
C ALA A 166 -5.72 2.54 17.85
#